data_AF-A0AAU3L3P7-F1
#
_entry.id   AF-A0AAU3L3P7-F1
#
_cell.length_a   1.000
_cell.length_b   1.000
_cell.length_c   1.000
_cell.angle_alpha   90.00
_cell.angle_beta   90.00
_cell.angle_gamma   90.00
#
_symmetry.space_group_name_H-M   'P 1'
#
loop_
_entity.id
_entity.type
_entity.pdbx_description
1 polymer ?
#
loop_
_entity_poly.entity_id
_entity_poly.type
_entity_poly.pdbx_seq_one_letter_code
_entity_poly.pdbx_strand_id
1 'polypeptide(L)'
;MGKKLAATTALLGAIATVGVLAATPASADVGIRLSTSHNVGVYADYNVIDNNDKVAKDLSPAQHDGIDVDCYSRLGKDLGLGRTWYHTIAEYHNDLGFSEYIYGWTYAPYVDNSAAVNSLPDCRY
;
A
#
# COMPACT_ATOMS: atom_id res chain seq x y z
N MET A 1 48.93 46.12 9.14
CA MET A 1 48.22 44.82 9.03
C MET A 1 47.23 44.97 7.88
N GLY A 2 47.14 44.21 6.79
CA GLY A 2 47.77 43.01 6.23
C GLY A 2 47.32 42.95 4.75
N LYS A 3 48.03 42.19 3.92
CA LYS A 3 48.10 42.28 2.45
C LYS A 3 46.89 41.72 1.67
N LYS A 4 46.57 42.39 0.56
CA LYS A 4 46.35 41.95 -0.84
C LYS A 4 45.70 40.57 -1.16
N LEU A 5 44.90 40.63 -2.24
CA LEU A 5 44.76 39.73 -3.41
C LEU A 5 43.41 39.00 -3.60
N ALA A 6 42.97 39.14 -4.85
CA ALA A 6 41.76 38.63 -5.48
C ALA A 6 41.71 37.10 -5.60
N ALA A 7 40.51 36.58 -5.82
CA ALA A 7 40.29 35.42 -6.68
C ALA A 7 38.86 35.45 -7.23
N THR A 8 38.72 35.95 -8.45
CA THR A 8 37.58 35.73 -9.33
C THR A 8 37.62 34.27 -9.77
N THR A 9 36.66 33.46 -9.34
CA THR A 9 36.48 32.10 -9.89
C THR A 9 35.23 32.12 -10.75
N ALA A 10 35.44 32.38 -12.05
CA ALA A 10 34.49 31.98 -13.07
C ALA A 10 34.54 30.45 -13.17
N LEU A 11 33.41 29.77 -12.93
CA LEU A 11 33.25 28.38 -13.33
C LEU A 11 32.29 28.35 -14.53
N LEU A 12 32.89 28.20 -15.69
CA LEU A 12 32.22 27.86 -16.94
C LEU A 12 31.76 26.40 -16.88
N GLY A 13 30.50 26.18 -17.26
CA GLY A 13 30.09 25.05 -18.08
C GLY A 13 30.00 23.68 -17.43
N ALA A 14 28.79 23.29 -17.06
CA ALA A 14 28.32 21.92 -17.28
C ALA A 14 26.88 22.00 -17.79
N ILE A 15 26.71 21.78 -19.10
CA ILE A 15 25.40 21.41 -19.65
C ILE A 15 25.17 19.99 -19.14
N ALA A 16 24.55 19.88 -17.97
CA ALA A 16 23.97 18.62 -17.55
C ALA A 16 22.76 18.41 -18.44
N THR A 17 22.84 17.43 -19.35
CA THR A 17 21.66 16.77 -19.89
C THR A 17 20.74 16.46 -18.73
N VAL A 18 19.65 17.21 -18.60
CA VAL A 18 18.59 16.93 -17.64
C VAL A 18 17.93 15.65 -18.14
N GLY A 19 18.53 14.51 -17.77
CA GLY A 19 17.80 13.26 -17.74
C GLY A 19 16.67 13.50 -16.78
N VAL A 20 15.46 13.67 -17.31
CA VAL A 20 14.25 13.65 -16.53
C VAL A 20 14.19 12.24 -15.95
N LEU A 21 14.74 12.07 -14.75
CA LEU A 21 14.43 10.93 -13.91
C LEU A 21 12.93 11.05 -13.71
N ALA A 22 12.16 10.24 -14.43
CA ALA A 22 10.77 10.04 -14.13
C ALA A 22 10.72 9.59 -12.68
N ALA A 23 10.35 10.51 -11.78
CA ALA A 23 10.04 10.16 -10.42
C ALA A 23 8.89 9.16 -10.52
N THR A 24 9.17 7.88 -10.32
CA THR A 24 8.11 6.92 -10.06
C THR A 24 7.32 7.47 -8.88
N PRO A 25 5.99 7.60 -8.99
CA PRO A 25 5.21 8.01 -7.82
C PRO A 25 5.58 7.07 -6.69
N ALA A 26 6.04 7.63 -5.57
CA ALA A 26 6.15 6.86 -4.35
C ALA A 26 4.72 6.43 -4.00
N SER A 27 4.38 5.15 -4.20
CA SER A 27 3.14 4.61 -3.66
C SER A 27 3.26 4.67 -2.15
N ALA A 28 2.56 5.63 -1.54
CA ALA A 28 2.40 5.64 -0.11
C ALA A 28 1.45 4.51 0.26
N ASP A 29 1.89 3.63 1.15
CA ASP A 29 1.00 2.68 1.81
C ASP A 29 -0.06 3.42 2.64
N VAL A 30 -1.22 2.81 2.76
CA VAL A 30 -2.34 3.29 3.57
C VAL A 30 -2.65 2.25 4.62
N GLY A 31 -2.46 2.61 5.90
CA GLY A 31 -2.93 1.82 7.02
C GLY A 31 -4.44 1.93 7.19
N ILE A 32 -5.12 0.79 7.18
CA ILE A 32 -6.58 0.67 7.31
C ILE A 32 -6.90 -0.23 8.49
N ARG A 33 -7.58 0.33 9.49
CA ARG A 33 -8.21 -0.46 10.54
C ARG A 33 -9.51 -1.07 10.03
N LEU A 34 -9.76 -2.34 10.34
CA LEU A 34 -11.01 -3.00 9.97
C LEU A 34 -12.19 -2.25 10.61
N SER A 35 -13.18 -1.90 9.80
CA SER A 35 -14.35 -1.12 10.26
C SER A 35 -15.68 -1.83 10.03
N THR A 36 -15.68 -3.04 9.45
CA THR A 36 -16.87 -3.87 9.31
C THR A 36 -17.06 -4.83 10.50
N SER A 37 -18.17 -5.57 10.51
CA SER A 37 -18.51 -6.53 11.56
C SER A 37 -18.04 -7.96 11.31
N HIS A 38 -17.30 -8.21 10.22
CA HIS A 38 -16.91 -9.56 9.81
C HIS A 38 -15.39 -9.73 9.90
N ASN A 39 -14.94 -10.95 10.11
CA ASN A 39 -13.51 -11.25 9.97
C ASN A 39 -13.10 -11.15 8.50
N VAL A 40 -11.86 -10.74 8.26
CA VAL A 40 -11.30 -10.52 6.93
C VAL A 40 -10.22 -11.55 6.66
N GLY A 41 -10.39 -12.30 5.58
CA GLY A 41 -9.36 -13.22 5.09
C GLY A 41 -8.40 -12.51 4.13
N VAL A 42 -7.15 -12.97 4.13
CA VAL A 42 -6.09 -12.50 3.22
C VAL A 42 -5.68 -13.65 2.32
N TYR A 43 -5.77 -13.43 1.01
CA TYR A 43 -5.64 -14.46 -0.02
C TYR A 43 -4.44 -14.21 -0.91
N ALA A 44 -3.80 -15.26 -1.40
CA ALA A 44 -2.67 -15.11 -2.34
C ALA A 44 -3.12 -14.51 -3.70
N ASP A 45 -4.35 -14.81 -4.14
CA ASP A 45 -4.94 -14.33 -5.39
C ASP A 45 -6.39 -13.89 -5.16
N TYR A 46 -6.70 -12.67 -5.59
CA TYR A 46 -8.02 -12.05 -5.48
C TYR A 46 -9.11 -12.68 -6.38
N ASN A 47 -8.77 -13.69 -7.19
CA ASN A 47 -9.69 -14.50 -7.97
C ASN A 47 -9.92 -15.91 -7.38
N VAL A 48 -9.04 -16.37 -6.49
CA VAL A 48 -9.07 -17.73 -5.92
C VAL A 48 -9.39 -17.65 -4.43
N ILE A 49 -10.67 -17.75 -4.11
CA ILE A 49 -11.19 -17.53 -2.76
C ILE A 49 -11.60 -18.86 -2.13
N ASP A 50 -10.62 -19.53 -1.53
CA ASP A 50 -10.77 -20.76 -0.75
C ASP A 50 -9.99 -20.63 0.57
N ASN A 51 -10.37 -21.38 1.61
CA ASN A 51 -9.66 -21.38 2.89
C ASN A 51 -8.23 -21.93 2.77
N ASN A 52 -7.97 -22.82 1.81
CA ASN A 52 -6.64 -23.37 1.56
C ASN A 52 -5.71 -22.38 0.83
N ASP A 53 -6.25 -21.33 0.23
CA ASP A 53 -5.51 -20.30 -0.52
C ASP A 53 -5.28 -19.02 0.30
N LYS A 54 -5.63 -19.05 1.59
CA LYS A 54 -5.31 -17.98 2.53
C LYS A 54 -3.83 -17.99 2.86
N VAL A 55 -3.25 -16.79 2.91
CA VAL A 55 -1.83 -16.60 3.27
C VAL A 55 -1.64 -16.34 4.76
N ALA A 56 -2.70 -15.96 5.47
CA ALA A 56 -2.73 -15.75 6.92
C ALA A 56 -4.04 -16.21 7.55
N LYS A 57 -4.07 -16.18 8.88
CA LYS A 57 -5.30 -16.31 9.66
C LYS A 57 -6.18 -15.08 9.45
N ASP A 58 -7.50 -15.28 9.52
CA ASP A 58 -8.43 -14.16 9.41
C ASP A 58 -8.21 -13.10 10.50
N LEU A 59 -8.18 -11.85 10.04
CA LEU A 59 -8.14 -10.65 10.87
C LEU A 59 -9.51 -10.38 11.46
N SER A 60 -9.54 -9.86 12.69
CA SER A 60 -10.79 -9.62 13.40
C SER A 60 -10.97 -8.15 13.78
N PRO A 61 -12.07 -7.50 13.37
CA PRO A 61 -12.39 -6.14 13.82
C PRO A 61 -12.60 -6.07 15.34
N ALA A 62 -13.02 -7.18 15.96
CA ALA A 62 -13.17 -7.28 17.42
C ALA A 62 -11.84 -7.23 18.18
N GLN A 63 -10.73 -7.58 17.52
CA GLN A 63 -9.36 -7.46 18.05
C GLN A 63 -8.66 -6.17 17.57
N HIS A 64 -9.46 -5.27 16.97
CA HIS A 64 -8.99 -4.03 16.39
C HIS A 64 -7.95 -4.21 15.28
N ASP A 65 -7.90 -5.37 14.63
CA ASP A 65 -6.93 -5.67 13.58
C ASP A 65 -7.05 -4.70 12.39
N GLY A 66 -6.01 -4.67 11.56
CA GLY A 66 -5.94 -3.83 10.37
C GLY A 66 -4.97 -4.36 9.32
N ILE A 67 -4.82 -3.61 8.24
CA ILE A 67 -3.91 -3.91 7.12
C ILE A 67 -3.19 -2.65 6.65
N ASP A 68 -2.00 -2.82 6.08
CA ASP A 68 -1.43 -1.83 5.15
C ASP A 68 -1.68 -2.27 3.71
N VAL A 69 -2.05 -1.30 2.88
CA VAL A 69 -2.33 -1.53 1.47
C VAL A 69 -1.62 -0.50 0.61
N ASP A 70 -1.13 -0.93 -0.55
CA ASP A 70 -0.38 -0.07 -1.49
C ASP A 70 -1.17 0.25 -2.76
N CYS A 71 -2.13 -0.60 -3.14
CA CYS A 71 -2.99 -0.39 -4.30
C CYS A 71 -4.33 -1.15 -4.21
N TYR A 72 -5.25 -0.88 -5.13
CA TYR A 72 -6.50 -1.62 -5.30
C TYR A 72 -6.65 -2.21 -6.71
N SER A 73 -7.45 -3.27 -6.83
CA SER A 73 -7.89 -3.83 -8.12
C SER A 73 -9.41 -3.96 -8.16
N ARG A 74 -10.02 -3.69 -9.32
CA ARG A 74 -11.46 -3.94 -9.60
C ARG A 74 -11.68 -5.20 -10.45
N LEU A 75 -10.62 -5.96 -10.69
CA LEU A 75 -10.67 -7.13 -11.56
C LEU A 75 -11.01 -8.41 -10.82
N GLY A 76 -11.06 -8.37 -9.48
CA GLY A 76 -11.22 -9.57 -8.70
C GLY A 76 -12.60 -10.19 -8.66
N LYS A 77 -12.67 -11.28 -7.90
CA LYS A 77 -13.90 -12.04 -7.70
C LYS A 77 -14.93 -11.18 -6.96
N ASP A 78 -16.16 -11.15 -7.46
CA ASP A 78 -17.26 -10.53 -6.76
C ASP A 78 -17.78 -11.48 -5.67
N LEU A 79 -17.79 -11.02 -4.42
CA LEU A 79 -18.33 -11.78 -3.29
C LEU A 79 -19.71 -11.24 -2.83
N GLY A 80 -20.34 -10.38 -3.64
CA GLY A 80 -21.70 -9.87 -3.45
C GLY A 80 -21.78 -8.36 -3.23
N LEU A 81 -20.65 -7.67 -3.02
CA LEU A 81 -20.56 -6.22 -2.77
C LEU A 81 -19.62 -5.52 -3.78
N GLY A 82 -19.40 -6.13 -4.94
CA GLY A 82 -18.55 -5.62 -6.00
C GLY A 82 -17.21 -6.34 -6.09
N ARG A 83 -16.35 -5.86 -7.00
CA ARG A 83 -15.13 -6.55 -7.42
C ARG A 83 -13.84 -5.91 -6.91
N THR A 84 -13.96 -5.06 -5.90
CA THR A 84 -12.83 -4.30 -5.36
C THR A 84 -12.05 -5.13 -4.34
N TRP A 85 -10.75 -5.23 -4.55
CA TRP A 85 -9.79 -5.89 -3.67
C TRP A 85 -8.62 -4.96 -3.39
N TYR A 86 -8.09 -5.01 -2.17
CA TYR A 86 -6.87 -4.30 -1.81
C TYR A 86 -5.68 -5.24 -1.84
N HIS A 87 -4.60 -4.79 -2.45
CA HIS A 87 -3.32 -5.46 -2.31
C HIS A 87 -2.77 -5.12 -0.93
N THR A 88 -2.68 -6.14 -0.10
CA THR A 88 -2.25 -6.06 1.30
C THR A 88 -0.77 -6.40 1.36
N ILE A 89 0.01 -5.54 2.03
CA ILE A 89 1.47 -5.70 2.20
C ILE A 89 1.86 -6.01 3.64
N ALA A 90 0.98 -5.70 4.59
CA ALA A 90 1.15 -6.04 6.00
C ALA A 90 -0.19 -6.15 6.71
N GLU A 91 -0.19 -6.91 7.81
CA GLU A 91 -1.29 -7.03 8.77
C GLU A 91 -0.90 -6.41 10.11
N TYR A 92 -1.89 -5.87 10.80
CA TYR A 92 -1.78 -5.35 12.16
C TYR A 92 -2.66 -6.17 13.09
N HIS A 93 -2.05 -6.80 14.09
CA HIS A 93 -2.75 -7.46 15.18
C HIS A 93 -2.72 -6.56 16.41
N ASN A 94 -3.56 -5.53 16.41
CA ASN A 94 -3.43 -4.40 17.33
C ASN A 94 -3.56 -4.81 18.80
N ASP A 95 -4.51 -5.69 19.14
CA ASP A 95 -4.67 -6.17 20.52
C ASP A 95 -3.53 -7.11 20.95
N LEU A 96 -2.84 -7.75 20.00
CA LEU A 96 -1.67 -8.60 20.25
C LEU A 96 -0.35 -7.81 20.20
N GLY A 97 -0.37 -6.56 19.71
CA GLY A 97 0.77 -5.64 19.70
C GLY A 97 1.86 -5.98 18.68
N PHE A 98 1.53 -6.65 17.57
CA PHE A 98 2.50 -6.94 16.52
C PHE A 98 1.93 -6.72 15.11
N SER A 99 2.85 -6.62 14.13
CA SER A 99 2.55 -6.55 12.71
C SER A 99 3.33 -7.62 11.96
N GLU A 100 2.77 -8.10 10.87
CA GLU A 100 3.42 -9.09 10.00
C GLU A 100 3.36 -8.62 8.55
N TYR A 101 4.48 -8.73 7.84
CA TYR A 101 4.49 -8.46 6.40
C TYR A 101 3.89 -9.64 5.67
N ILE A 102 2.83 -9.37 4.92
CA ILE A 102 2.14 -10.38 4.14
C ILE A 102 1.73 -9.79 2.81
N TYR A 103 2.07 -10.49 1.74
CA TYR A 103 1.72 -10.09 0.38
C TYR A 103 0.51 -10.91 -0.05
N GLY A 104 -0.62 -10.24 -0.18
CA GLY A 104 -1.87 -10.90 -0.53
C GLY A 104 -2.99 -9.90 -0.82
N TRP A 105 -4.22 -10.37 -0.70
CA TRP A 105 -5.40 -9.65 -1.13
C TRP A 105 -6.52 -9.73 -0.12
N THR A 106 -7.06 -8.57 0.23
CA THR A 106 -8.24 -8.45 1.08
C THR A 106 -9.42 -7.92 0.29
N TYR A 107 -10.61 -8.45 0.58
CA TYR A 107 -11.84 -7.99 -0.08
C TYR A 107 -12.23 -6.61 0.47
N ALA A 108 -12.07 -5.56 -0.32
CA ALA A 108 -12.18 -4.17 0.13
C ALA A 108 -13.54 -3.85 0.80
N PRO A 109 -14.70 -4.34 0.31
CA PRO A 109 -15.97 -4.14 1.01
C PRO A 109 -16.01 -4.67 2.45
N TYR A 110 -15.21 -5.69 2.77
CA TYR A 110 -15.15 -6.27 4.12
C TYR A 110 -14.10 -5.61 5.01
N VAL A 111 -13.19 -4.81 4.46
CA VAL A 111 -12.19 -4.05 5.23
C VAL A 111 -12.81 -2.75 5.74
N ASP A 112 -13.25 -1.90 4.82
CA ASP A 112 -13.69 -0.53 5.10
C ASP A 112 -14.84 -0.07 4.18
N ASN A 113 -15.61 -1.03 3.65
CA ASN A 113 -16.62 -0.76 2.62
C ASN A 113 -16.04 -0.09 1.37
N SER A 114 -14.79 -0.42 1.01
CA SER A 114 -14.05 0.15 -0.13
C SER A 114 -13.74 1.65 -0.04
N ALA A 115 -13.74 2.24 1.17
CA ALA A 115 -13.57 3.68 1.34
C ALA A 115 -12.17 4.17 0.92
N ALA A 116 -11.12 3.38 1.18
CA ALA A 116 -9.73 3.74 0.90
C ALA A 116 -9.38 3.74 -0.60
N VAL A 117 -10.28 3.32 -1.51
CA VAL A 117 -10.03 3.35 -2.96
C VAL A 117 -9.67 4.77 -3.44
N ASN A 118 -10.23 5.81 -2.83
CA ASN A 118 -9.97 7.20 -3.21
C ASN A 118 -8.56 7.68 -2.82
N SER A 119 -7.87 6.93 -1.96
CA SER A 119 -6.54 7.23 -1.45
C SER A 119 -5.47 6.29 -2.03
N LEU A 120 -5.87 5.32 -2.84
CA LEU A 120 -5.00 4.27 -3.36
C LEU A 120 -4.91 4.34 -4.89
N PRO A 121 -3.74 4.05 -5.47
CA PRO A 121 -3.65 3.84 -6.90
C PRO A 121 -4.29 2.50 -7.29
N ASP A 122 -4.72 2.39 -8.56
CA ASP A 122 -5.03 1.10 -9.17
C ASP A 122 -3.73 0.30 -9.37
N CYS A 123 -3.76 -1.00 -9.11
CA CYS A 123 -2.59 -1.89 -9.16
C CYS A 123 -1.98 -2.07 -10.56
N ARG A 124 -2.72 -1.81 -11.64
CA ARG A 124 -2.25 -1.86 -13.05
C ARG A 124 -1.62 -3.16 -13.55
N TYR A 125 -1.83 -4.31 -12.89
CA TYR A 125 -1.34 -5.62 -13.34
C TYR A 125 -2.47 -6.63 -13.54
#